data_AF-A0A228IIF9-F1
#
_entry.id   AF-A0A228IIF9-F1
#
_cell.length_a   1.000
_cell.length_b   1.000
_cell.length_c   1.000
_cell.angle_alpha   90.00
_cell.angle_beta   90.00
_cell.angle_gamma   90.00
#
_symmetry.space_group_name_H-M   'P 1'
#
loop_
_entity.id
_entity.type
_entity.pdbx_description
1 polymer ?
#
loop_
_entity_poly.entity_id
_entity_poly.type
_entity_poly.pdbx_seq_one_letter_code
_entity_poly.pdbx_strand_id
1 'polypeptide(L)'
;MKTINPLKPHETFLRECLDYDPETGILTWKKQRPAHHFKTIRGSKIWHAKFAGKPAGTKQGRDDRLQLHFSTIKLDPYVTRVIWLLATGNDPLDMVIDHINGNPDDNRLINLRLATPEQNVHNSKTYANNKTGYKGVERTPWGFRVTMRTKRVYFNKSYPTLDEAVSARQKLERVHWGQYSREASNAIAAALA
;
A
#
# COMPACT_ATOMS: atom_id res chain seq x y z
N MET A 1 -8.61 -14.05 12.31
CA MET A 1 -7.74 -12.91 11.90
C MET A 1 -6.41 -13.49 11.47
N LYS A 2 -5.84 -13.10 10.32
CA LYS A 2 -4.45 -13.49 10.00
C LYS A 2 -3.55 -12.85 11.05
N THR A 3 -2.80 -13.64 11.80
CA THR A 3 -1.80 -13.14 12.75
C THR A 3 -0.78 -12.31 12.00
N ILE A 4 -0.63 -11.04 12.37
CA ILE A 4 0.37 -10.16 11.78
C ILE A 4 1.69 -10.47 12.45
N ASN A 5 2.64 -11.07 11.71
CA ASN A 5 3.96 -11.33 12.24
C ASN A 5 4.70 -10.00 12.42
N PRO A 6 5.20 -9.66 13.63
CA PRO A 6 5.95 -8.43 13.85
C PRO A 6 7.28 -8.48 13.10
N LEU A 7 7.65 -7.39 12.43
CA LEU A 7 8.93 -7.22 11.74
C LEU A 7 10.03 -6.69 12.65
N LYS A 8 9.67 -5.95 13.70
CA LYS A 8 10.64 -5.31 14.59
C LYS A 8 11.69 -6.28 15.15
N PRO A 9 11.34 -7.51 15.60
CA PRO A 9 12.34 -8.51 16.03
C PRO A 9 13.33 -8.94 14.94
N HIS A 10 13.01 -8.72 13.67
CA HIS A 10 13.82 -9.08 12.51
C HIS A 10 14.48 -7.86 11.86
N GLU A 11 14.43 -6.68 12.47
CA GLU A 11 14.94 -5.44 11.87
C GLU A 11 16.43 -5.55 11.49
N THR A 12 17.28 -6.06 12.39
CA THR A 12 18.71 -6.25 12.12
C THR A 12 18.92 -7.15 10.91
N PHE A 13 18.23 -8.29 10.85
CA PHE A 13 18.30 -9.21 9.71
C PHE A 13 17.83 -8.55 8.41
N LEU A 14 16.74 -7.77 8.44
CA LEU A 14 16.23 -7.06 7.27
C LEU A 14 17.22 -6.00 6.78
N ARG A 15 17.85 -5.25 7.70
CA ARG A 15 18.90 -4.26 7.39
C ARG A 15 20.17 -4.90 6.83
N GLU A 16 20.50 -6.12 7.22
CA GLU A 16 21.60 -6.88 6.61
C GLU A 16 21.25 -7.44 5.22
N CYS A 17 19.96 -7.67 4.94
CA CYS A 17 19.50 -8.23 3.67
C CYS A 17 19.27 -7.18 2.58
N LEU A 18 18.79 -6.01 2.95
CA LEU A 18 18.11 -5.09 2.05
C LEU A 18 18.69 -3.68 2.13
N ASP A 19 18.56 -2.96 1.03
CA ASP A 19 18.94 -1.56 0.89
C ASP A 19 17.77 -0.79 0.27
N TYR A 20 17.40 0.33 0.89
CA TYR A 20 16.28 1.16 0.45
C TYR A 20 16.81 2.53 0.05
N ASP A 21 16.52 2.92 -1.19
CA ASP A 21 16.79 4.27 -1.69
C ASP A 21 15.53 5.14 -1.54
N PRO A 22 15.53 6.15 -0.66
CA PRO A 22 14.37 7.00 -0.42
C PRO A 22 14.00 7.90 -1.61
N GLU A 23 14.97 8.25 -2.47
CA GLU A 23 14.75 9.13 -3.62
C GLU A 23 14.01 8.41 -4.73
N THR A 24 14.43 7.18 -5.04
CA THR A 24 13.80 6.35 -6.08
C THR A 24 12.65 5.51 -5.55
N GLY A 25 12.59 5.29 -4.24
CA GLY A 25 11.65 4.37 -3.61
C GLY A 25 11.99 2.89 -3.84
N ILE A 26 13.14 2.56 -4.44
CA ILE A 26 13.48 1.19 -4.80
C ILE A 26 14.07 0.48 -3.59
N LEU A 27 13.50 -0.68 -3.25
CA LEU A 27 14.08 -1.64 -2.32
C LEU A 27 14.89 -2.67 -3.11
N THR A 28 16.17 -2.84 -2.80
CA THR A 28 17.05 -3.83 -3.43
C THR A 28 17.62 -4.81 -2.42
N TRP A 29 18.06 -5.95 -2.93
CA TRP A 29 18.86 -6.90 -2.17
C TRP A 29 20.30 -6.40 -2.06
N LYS A 30 20.87 -6.39 -0.85
CA LYS A 30 22.29 -6.04 -0.67
C LYS A 30 23.20 -6.97 -1.46
N LYS A 31 24.27 -6.39 -2.03
CA LYS A 31 25.25 -7.13 -2.85
C LYS A 31 25.94 -8.26 -2.07
N GLN A 32 26.12 -8.07 -0.78
CA GLN A 32 26.69 -9.06 0.12
C GLN A 32 25.74 -9.27 1.29
N ARG A 33 25.28 -10.51 1.48
CA ARG A 33 24.53 -10.94 2.66
C ARG A 33 25.37 -11.91 3.48
N PRO A 34 25.35 -11.82 4.83
CA PRO A 34 26.09 -12.71 5.70
C PRO A 34 25.80 -14.19 5.44
N ALA A 35 26.83 -15.04 5.53
CA ALA A 35 26.69 -16.48 5.28
C ALA A 35 25.68 -17.16 6.23
N HIS A 36 25.55 -16.67 7.46
CA HIS A 36 24.61 -17.20 8.45
C HIS A 36 23.13 -16.95 8.11
N HIS A 37 22.84 -16.13 7.08
CA HIS A 37 21.49 -15.97 6.54
C HIS A 37 21.02 -17.18 5.72
N PHE A 38 21.93 -18.11 5.40
CA PHE A 38 21.69 -19.24 4.52
C PHE A 38 21.95 -20.55 5.24
N LYS A 39 21.15 -21.57 4.94
CA LYS A 39 21.35 -22.92 5.52
C LYS A 39 22.67 -23.56 5.07
N THR A 40 23.16 -23.21 3.88
CA THR A 40 24.39 -23.79 3.30
C THR A 40 25.17 -22.74 2.51
N ILE A 41 26.49 -22.92 2.42
CA ILE A 41 27.38 -22.10 1.59
C ILE A 41 26.97 -22.17 0.11
N ARG A 42 26.59 -23.35 -0.37
CA ARG A 42 26.07 -23.54 -1.74
C ARG A 42 24.81 -22.71 -1.98
N GLY A 43 23.86 -22.71 -1.05
CA GLY A 43 22.65 -21.90 -1.12
C GLY A 43 22.95 -20.41 -1.15
N SER A 44 23.91 -19.95 -0.33
CA SER A 44 24.39 -18.58 -0.37
C SER A 44 24.94 -18.20 -1.75
N LYS A 45 25.82 -19.01 -2.34
CA LYS A 45 26.39 -18.73 -3.68
C LYS A 45 25.32 -18.63 -4.77
N ILE A 46 24.35 -19.57 -4.80
CA ILE A 46 23.25 -19.56 -5.77
C ILE A 46 22.40 -18.30 -5.62
N TRP A 47 22.07 -17.95 -4.37
CA TRP A 47 21.26 -16.79 -4.11
C TRP A 47 21.96 -15.50 -4.55
N HIS A 48 23.24 -15.33 -4.21
CA HIS A 48 24.02 -14.14 -4.57
C HIS A 48 24.10 -13.97 -6.10
N ALA A 49 24.38 -15.04 -6.83
CA ALA A 49 24.43 -14.99 -8.30
C ALA A 49 23.09 -14.55 -8.93
N LYS A 50 21.95 -14.91 -8.31
CA LYS A 50 20.62 -14.64 -8.85
C LYS A 50 20.07 -13.28 -8.44
N PHE A 51 20.26 -12.85 -7.19
CA PHE A 51 19.47 -11.77 -6.57
C PHE A 51 20.28 -10.57 -6.08
N ALA A 52 21.59 -10.71 -5.85
CA ALA A 52 22.40 -9.63 -5.30
C ALA A 52 22.31 -8.35 -6.15
N GLY A 53 22.01 -7.22 -5.51
CA GLY A 53 21.87 -5.90 -6.15
C GLY A 53 20.59 -5.71 -6.99
N LYS A 54 19.69 -6.69 -7.06
CA LYS A 54 18.45 -6.59 -7.84
C LYS A 54 17.29 -6.06 -6.99
N PRO A 55 16.23 -5.49 -7.61
CA PRO A 55 15.00 -5.13 -6.92
C PRO A 55 14.46 -6.30 -6.10
N ALA A 56 14.06 -6.01 -4.87
CA ALA A 56 13.60 -6.99 -3.91
C ALA A 56 12.08 -7.13 -3.94
N GLY A 57 11.62 -8.37 -3.82
CA GLY A 57 10.21 -8.71 -3.79
C GLY A 57 9.68 -9.28 -5.10
N THR A 58 8.52 -9.91 -5.00
CA THR A 58 7.79 -10.53 -6.11
C THR A 58 6.36 -10.04 -6.08
N LYS A 59 5.79 -9.72 -7.25
CA LYS A 59 4.38 -9.31 -7.36
C LYS A 59 3.47 -10.47 -6.94
N GLN A 60 2.46 -10.19 -6.14
CA GLN A 60 1.53 -11.17 -5.61
C GLN A 60 0.07 -10.80 -5.90
N GLY A 61 -0.73 -11.81 -6.23
CA GLY A 61 -2.18 -11.67 -6.40
C GLY A 61 -2.59 -10.77 -7.56
N ARG A 62 -3.77 -10.16 -7.46
CA ARG A 62 -4.35 -9.25 -8.46
C ARG A 62 -4.03 -7.77 -8.22
N ASP A 63 -3.45 -7.45 -7.06
CA ASP A 63 -3.22 -6.06 -6.61
C ASP A 63 -1.79 -5.59 -6.93
N ASP A 64 -0.99 -6.43 -7.62
CA ASP A 64 0.41 -6.18 -8.02
C ASP A 64 1.37 -5.77 -6.89
N ARG A 65 0.96 -5.94 -5.63
CA ARG A 65 1.79 -5.60 -4.46
C ARG A 65 2.98 -6.55 -4.38
N LEU A 66 4.15 -5.97 -4.10
CA LEU A 66 5.38 -6.73 -3.91
C LEU A 66 5.45 -7.32 -2.50
N GLN A 67 5.76 -8.61 -2.40
CA GLN A 67 6.07 -9.31 -1.14
C GLN A 67 7.47 -9.89 -1.18
N LEU A 68 8.12 -9.92 -0.03
CA LEU A 68 9.37 -10.63 0.19
C LEU A 68 9.08 -12.02 0.74
N HIS A 69 9.97 -12.98 0.46
CA HIS A 69 9.92 -14.32 1.02
C HIS A 69 11.28 -14.68 1.60
N PHE A 70 11.32 -15.04 2.87
CA PHE A 70 12.51 -15.50 3.55
C PHE A 70 12.35 -16.97 3.94
N SER A 71 13.29 -17.82 3.52
CA SER A 71 13.24 -19.26 3.82
C SER A 71 13.83 -19.63 5.18
N THR A 72 14.65 -18.74 5.76
CA THR A 72 15.34 -18.96 7.04
C THR A 72 14.60 -18.38 8.23
N ILE A 73 13.93 -17.25 8.05
CA ILE A 73 12.96 -16.70 9.00
C ILE A 73 11.59 -16.80 8.33
N LYS A 74 10.61 -17.48 8.94
CA LYS A 74 9.26 -17.68 8.37
C LYS A 74 8.49 -16.34 8.30
N LEU A 75 8.87 -15.49 7.35
CA LEU A 75 8.43 -14.11 7.24
C LEU A 75 8.17 -13.75 5.77
N ASP A 76 6.95 -13.29 5.50
CA ASP A 76 6.49 -12.93 4.15
C ASP A 76 5.89 -11.51 4.11
N PRO A 77 6.70 -10.46 4.38
CA PRO A 77 6.18 -9.12 4.50
C PRO A 77 5.99 -8.46 3.13
N TYR A 78 5.02 -7.55 3.03
CA TYR A 78 4.95 -6.62 1.91
C TYR A 78 6.19 -5.72 1.89
N VAL A 79 6.68 -5.41 0.69
CA VAL A 79 7.82 -4.51 0.47
C VAL A 79 7.59 -3.15 1.13
N THR A 80 6.40 -2.57 1.00
CA THR A 80 6.06 -1.29 1.65
C THR A 80 6.20 -1.30 3.16
N ARG A 81 5.82 -2.41 3.82
CA ARG A 81 5.96 -2.56 5.28
C ARG A 81 7.43 -2.60 5.70
N VAL A 82 8.28 -3.26 4.90
CA VAL A 82 9.72 -3.29 5.13
C VAL A 82 10.37 -1.93 4.87
N ILE A 83 10.00 -1.26 3.78
CA ILE A 83 10.46 0.11 3.48
C ILE A 83 10.14 1.03 4.65
N TRP A 84 8.90 1.01 5.13
CA TRP A 84 8.47 1.82 6.27
C TRP A 84 9.31 1.55 7.53
N LEU A 85 9.56 0.27 7.86
CA LEU A 85 10.41 -0.11 8.98
C LEU A 85 11.85 0.39 8.80
N LEU A 86 12.45 0.19 7.64
CA LEU A 86 13.84 0.57 7.38
C LEU A 86 14.03 2.08 7.47
N ALA A 87 13.07 2.83 6.96
CA ALA A 87 13.05 4.29 6.94
C ALA A 87 12.75 4.94 8.29
N THR A 88 11.73 4.44 9.00
CA THR A 88 11.20 5.10 10.21
C THR A 88 11.62 4.42 11.50
N GLY A 89 12.14 3.19 11.42
CA GLY A 89 12.39 2.34 12.58
C GLY A 89 11.13 1.75 13.21
N ASN A 90 9.94 2.00 12.66
CA ASN A 90 8.66 1.57 13.25
C ASN A 90 8.00 0.47 12.41
N ASP A 91 7.41 -0.51 13.10
CA ASP A 91 6.55 -1.52 12.47
C ASP A 91 5.09 -1.07 12.56
N PRO A 92 4.35 -0.95 11.45
CA PRO A 92 2.97 -0.47 11.48
C PRO A 92 1.98 -1.43 12.15
N LEU A 93 2.36 -2.69 12.43
CA LEU A 93 1.56 -3.69 13.15
C LEU A 93 0.11 -3.80 12.63
N ASP A 94 -0.86 -3.27 13.37
CA ASP A 94 -2.30 -3.32 13.08
C ASP A 94 -2.75 -2.30 12.03
N MET A 95 -1.91 -1.31 11.74
CA MET A 95 -2.07 -0.39 10.63
C MET A 95 -1.49 -0.98 9.33
N VAL A 96 -1.91 -0.42 8.20
CA VAL A 96 -1.36 -0.72 6.88
C VAL A 96 -0.60 0.48 6.33
N ILE A 97 0.34 0.23 5.42
CA ILE A 97 1.00 1.28 4.65
C ILE A 97 0.20 1.47 3.35
N ASP A 98 -0.42 2.62 3.22
CA ASP A 98 -1.19 3.05 2.05
C ASP A 98 -0.34 3.93 1.13
N HIS A 99 -0.50 3.74 -0.18
CA HIS A 99 0.11 4.58 -1.21
C HIS A 99 -0.82 5.75 -1.48
N ILE A 100 -0.40 6.97 -1.15
CA ILE A 100 -1.23 8.17 -1.24
C ILE A 100 -1.76 8.35 -2.68
N ASN A 101 -0.91 8.20 -3.68
CA ASN A 101 -1.29 8.28 -5.10
C ASN A 101 -1.99 7.03 -5.67
N GLY A 102 -2.16 5.97 -4.87
CA GLY A 102 -2.75 4.71 -5.32
C GLY A 102 -1.91 3.93 -6.35
N ASN A 103 -0.66 4.33 -6.58
CA ASN A 103 0.30 3.62 -7.42
C ASN A 103 1.15 2.66 -6.58
N PRO A 104 0.97 1.33 -6.71
CA PRO A 104 1.72 0.35 -5.90
C PRO A 104 3.22 0.28 -6.23
N ASP A 105 3.64 0.80 -7.38
CA ASP A 105 5.05 0.79 -7.80
C ASP A 105 5.83 2.01 -7.24
N ASP A 106 5.15 3.07 -6.79
CA ASP A 106 5.78 4.26 -6.22
C ASP A 106 5.96 4.11 -4.71
N ASN A 107 7.08 3.52 -4.31
CA ASN A 107 7.39 3.25 -2.89
C ASN A 107 8.29 4.32 -2.26
N ARG A 108 8.31 5.54 -2.80
CA ARG A 108 8.97 6.70 -2.17
C ARG A 108 8.28 7.02 -0.84
N LEU A 109 9.04 7.32 0.21
CA LEU A 109 8.51 7.59 1.55
C LEU A 109 7.43 8.67 1.57
N ILE A 110 7.62 9.72 0.77
CA ILE A 110 6.66 10.83 0.65
C ILE A 110 5.30 10.40 0.09
N ASN A 111 5.25 9.28 -0.62
CA ASN A 111 4.02 8.68 -1.16
C ASN A 111 3.40 7.64 -0.21
N LEU A 112 4.02 7.34 0.92
CA LEU A 112 3.55 6.31 1.86
C LEU A 112 2.95 6.97 3.10
N ARG A 113 1.85 6.40 3.62
CA ARG A 113 1.27 6.80 4.91
C ARG A 113 0.77 5.61 5.69
N LEU A 114 0.77 5.73 7.02
CA LEU A 114 0.01 4.83 7.89
C LEU A 114 -1.48 5.01 7.59
N ALA A 115 -2.24 3.92 7.52
CA ALA A 115 -3.67 3.95 7.31
C ALA A 115 -4.35 2.80 8.05
N THR A 116 -5.63 2.95 8.37
CA THR A 116 -6.46 1.82 8.77
C THR A 116 -6.81 0.97 7.53
N PRO A 117 -7.18 -0.31 7.71
CA PRO A 117 -7.66 -1.12 6.60
C PRO A 117 -8.83 -0.48 5.83
N GLU A 118 -9.71 0.24 6.53
CA GLU A 118 -10.85 0.93 5.92
C GLU A 118 -10.42 2.12 5.05
N GLN A 119 -9.44 2.91 5.51
CA GLN A 119 -8.85 4.02 4.74
C GLN A 119 -8.14 3.52 3.47
N ASN A 120 -7.36 2.45 3.57
CA ASN A 120 -6.68 1.83 2.42
C ASN A 120 -7.70 1.29 1.39
N VAL A 121 -8.79 0.64 1.85
CA VAL A 121 -9.88 0.20 0.96
C VAL A 121 -10.61 1.38 0.33
N HIS A 122 -10.77 2.49 1.05
CA HIS A 122 -11.34 3.72 0.50
C HIS A 122 -10.46 4.27 -0.64
N ASN A 123 -9.14 4.34 -0.42
CA ASN A 123 -8.16 4.85 -1.38
C ASN A 123 -7.95 3.94 -2.60
N SER A 124 -8.28 2.65 -2.51
CA SER A 124 -8.09 1.69 -3.61
C SER A 124 -8.75 2.13 -4.93
N LYS A 125 -8.21 1.65 -6.06
CA LYS A 125 -8.73 1.92 -7.40
C LYS A 125 -10.22 1.57 -7.51
N THR A 126 -10.95 2.33 -8.33
CA THR A 126 -12.31 1.97 -8.73
C THR A 126 -12.28 0.74 -9.62
N TYR A 127 -13.27 -0.13 -9.49
CA TYR A 127 -13.40 -1.29 -10.38
C TYR A 127 -13.59 -0.84 -11.83
N ALA A 128 -13.06 -1.64 -12.77
CA ALA A 128 -13.12 -1.35 -14.21
C ALA A 128 -14.55 -1.26 -14.75
N ASN A 129 -15.52 -1.89 -14.09
CA ASN A 129 -16.95 -1.84 -14.46
C ASN A 129 -17.70 -0.68 -13.79
N ASN A 130 -17.02 0.20 -13.03
CA ASN A 130 -17.64 1.39 -12.47
C ASN A 130 -17.89 2.41 -13.59
N LYS A 131 -19.17 2.63 -13.94
CA LYS A 131 -19.59 3.47 -15.06
C LYS A 131 -19.48 4.98 -14.81
N THR A 132 -19.35 5.41 -13.56
CA THR A 132 -19.28 6.84 -13.21
C THR A 132 -17.83 7.32 -13.04
N GLY A 133 -16.89 6.40 -12.79
CA GLY A 133 -15.52 6.71 -12.40
C GLY A 133 -15.37 7.07 -10.91
N TYR A 134 -16.47 7.19 -10.16
CA TYR A 134 -16.46 7.63 -8.77
C TYR A 134 -16.91 6.49 -7.83
N LYS A 135 -16.09 6.20 -6.82
CA LYS A 135 -16.40 5.15 -5.83
C LYS A 135 -17.61 5.56 -5.01
N GLY A 136 -18.60 4.68 -4.89
CA GLY A 136 -19.84 4.96 -4.16
C GLY A 136 -20.79 5.90 -4.89
N VAL A 137 -20.60 6.15 -6.19
CA VAL A 137 -21.56 6.86 -7.04
C VAL A 137 -21.99 5.92 -8.17
N GLU A 138 -23.29 5.65 -8.23
CA GLU A 138 -23.87 4.69 -9.17
C GLU A 138 -24.98 5.34 -9.99
N ARG A 139 -25.04 5.06 -11.29
CA ARG A 139 -26.15 5.49 -12.14
C ARG A 139 -27.36 4.58 -11.92
N THR A 140 -28.52 5.19 -11.74
CA THR A 140 -29.83 4.54 -11.55
C THR A 140 -30.80 5.02 -12.64
N PRO A 141 -31.98 4.40 -12.79
CA PRO A 141 -33.01 4.91 -13.71
C PRO A 141 -33.47 6.35 -13.42
N TRP A 142 -33.33 6.81 -12.16
CA TRP A 142 -33.86 8.08 -11.68
C TRP A 142 -32.78 9.13 -11.37
N GLY A 143 -31.56 8.93 -11.90
CA GLY A 143 -30.41 9.81 -11.63
C GLY A 143 -29.23 9.04 -11.05
N PHE A 144 -28.56 9.61 -10.05
CA PHE A 144 -27.32 9.08 -9.48
C PHE A 144 -27.44 8.86 -7.98
N ARG A 145 -27.16 7.63 -7.52
CA ARG A 145 -27.18 7.26 -6.12
C ARG A 145 -25.78 7.34 -5.52
N VAL A 146 -25.67 8.03 -4.39
CA VAL A 146 -24.44 8.15 -3.61
C VAL A 146 -24.57 7.28 -2.36
N THR A 147 -23.62 6.37 -2.17
CA THR A 147 -23.57 5.47 -1.01
C THR A 147 -22.25 5.56 -0.29
N MET A 148 -22.27 5.72 1.02
CA MET A 148 -21.12 5.52 1.89
C MET A 148 -21.54 4.70 3.09
N ARG A 149 -20.88 3.56 3.29
CA ARG A 149 -21.11 2.73 4.46
C ARG A 149 -19.77 2.43 5.11
N THR A 150 -19.59 2.97 6.29
CA THR A 150 -18.47 2.71 7.20
C THR A 150 -19.03 2.21 8.51
N LYS A 151 -18.17 1.89 9.48
CA LYS A 151 -18.64 1.54 10.83
C LYS A 151 -19.40 2.67 11.53
N ARG A 152 -19.13 3.92 11.15
CA ARG A 152 -19.66 5.13 11.82
C ARG A 152 -20.62 5.94 10.97
N VAL A 153 -20.61 5.75 9.65
CA VAL A 153 -21.41 6.53 8.71
C VAL A 153 -22.21 5.60 7.82
N TYR A 154 -23.51 5.85 7.75
CA TYR A 154 -24.39 5.30 6.72
C TYR A 154 -25.00 6.48 5.96
N PHE A 155 -24.69 6.57 4.68
CA PHE A 155 -25.22 7.58 3.77
C PHE A 155 -25.73 6.88 2.51
N ASN A 156 -26.97 7.18 2.13
CA ASN A 156 -27.60 6.67 0.92
C ASN A 156 -28.61 7.72 0.41
N LYS A 157 -28.27 8.42 -0.66
CA LYS A 157 -29.13 9.47 -1.24
C LYS A 157 -28.98 9.53 -2.76
N SER A 158 -30.07 9.85 -3.45
CA SER A 158 -30.08 10.04 -4.90
C SER A 158 -30.08 11.53 -5.27
N TYR A 159 -29.47 11.84 -6.41
CA TYR A 159 -29.33 13.16 -7.00
C TYR A 159 -29.70 13.10 -8.49
N PRO A 160 -30.26 14.17 -9.07
CA PRO A 160 -30.65 14.21 -10.48
C PRO A 160 -29.44 14.19 -11.43
N THR A 161 -28.32 14.82 -11.05
CA THR A 161 -27.14 14.98 -11.91
C THR A 161 -25.90 14.27 -11.33
N LEU A 162 -24.95 13.92 -12.21
CA LEU A 162 -23.69 13.32 -11.79
C LEU A 162 -22.88 14.30 -10.94
N ASP A 163 -22.83 15.56 -11.32
CA ASP A 163 -22.03 16.58 -10.63
C ASP A 163 -22.52 16.83 -9.21
N GLU A 164 -23.83 16.87 -8.99
CA GLU A 164 -24.41 16.95 -7.64
C GLU A 164 -24.04 15.73 -6.80
N ALA A 165 -24.13 14.53 -7.39
CA ALA A 165 -23.77 13.29 -6.70
C ALA A 165 -22.28 13.25 -6.33
N VAL A 166 -21.40 13.65 -7.25
CA VAL A 166 -19.94 13.73 -7.02
C VAL A 166 -19.61 14.79 -5.97
N SER A 167 -20.21 15.98 -6.06
CA SER A 167 -20.02 17.05 -5.07
C SER A 167 -20.46 16.60 -3.67
N ALA A 168 -21.63 15.96 -3.56
CA ALA A 168 -22.11 15.39 -2.30
C ALA A 168 -21.17 14.31 -1.77
N ARG A 169 -20.68 13.43 -2.65
CA ARG A 169 -19.72 12.38 -2.30
C ARG A 169 -18.40 12.96 -1.78
N GLN A 170 -17.82 13.93 -2.46
CA GLN A 170 -16.57 14.58 -2.06
C GLN A 170 -16.72 15.32 -0.73
N LYS A 171 -17.83 16.05 -0.52
CA LYS A 171 -18.14 16.69 0.77
C LYS A 171 -18.19 15.66 1.90
N LEU A 172 -18.88 14.55 1.68
CA LEU A 172 -18.98 13.47 2.66
C LEU A 172 -17.62 12.83 2.97
N GLU A 173 -16.81 12.59 1.94
CA GLU A 173 -15.44 12.06 2.09
C GLU A 173 -14.53 13.03 2.84
N ARG A 174 -14.57 14.33 2.53
CA ARG A 174 -13.79 15.34 3.26
C ARG A 174 -14.13 15.35 4.75
N VAL A 175 -15.41 15.32 5.10
CA VAL A 175 -15.86 15.33 6.50
C VAL A 175 -15.48 14.04 7.21
N HIS A 176 -15.64 12.88 6.56
CA HIS A 176 -15.41 11.59 7.22
C HIS A 176 -13.94 11.16 7.25
N TRP A 177 -13.22 11.36 6.15
CA TRP A 177 -11.86 10.86 5.94
C TRP A 177 -10.78 11.93 6.07
N GLY A 178 -11.11 13.22 5.99
CA GLY A 178 -10.15 14.32 6.08
C GLY A 178 -9.02 14.15 5.07
N GLN A 179 -7.78 14.04 5.55
CA GLN A 179 -6.58 13.81 4.74
C GLN A 179 -6.59 12.50 3.93
N TYR A 180 -7.44 11.53 4.29
CA TYR A 180 -7.63 10.27 3.55
C TYR A 180 -8.73 10.35 2.49
N SER A 181 -9.37 11.51 2.33
CA SER A 181 -10.32 11.72 1.23
C SER A 181 -9.61 11.61 -0.12
N ARG A 182 -10.32 11.14 -1.16
CA ARG A 182 -9.72 10.99 -2.49
C ARG A 182 -9.22 12.31 -3.07
N GLU A 183 -9.90 13.41 -2.80
CA GLU A 183 -9.48 14.74 -3.21
C GLU A 183 -8.11 15.12 -2.59
N ALA A 184 -7.94 14.91 -1.29
CA ALA A 184 -6.66 15.14 -0.61
C ALA A 184 -5.56 14.22 -1.13
N SER A 185 -5.84 12.93 -1.31
CA SER A 185 -4.91 11.97 -1.93
C SER A 185 -4.48 12.43 -3.33
N ASN A 186 -5.43 12.86 -4.16
CA ASN A 186 -5.16 13.30 -5.53
C ASN A 186 -4.34 14.60 -5.58
N ALA A 187 -4.58 15.54 -4.66
CA ALA A 187 -3.80 16.76 -4.55
C ALA A 187 -2.34 16.47 -4.22
N ILE A 188 -2.09 15.53 -3.30
CA ILE A 188 -0.73 15.08 -2.97
C ILE A 188 -0.12 14.33 -4.17
N ALA A 189 -0.88 13.43 -4.80
CA ALA A 189 -0.42 12.69 -5.97
C ALA A 189 0.04 13.61 -7.11
N ALA A 190 -0.71 14.69 -7.36
CA ALA A 190 -0.35 15.69 -8.37
C ALA A 190 0.94 16.46 -8.03
N ALA A 191 1.25 16.64 -6.74
CA ALA A 191 2.51 17.25 -6.30
C ALA A 191 3.72 16.30 -6.36
N LEU A 192 3.49 15.00 -6.50
CA LEU A 192 4.52 13.95 -6.56
C LEU A 192 4.85 13.48 -7.99
N ALA A 193 4.05 13.92 -8.96
CA ALA A 193 4.22 13.64 -10.39
C ALA A 193 5.25 14.59 -11.01
#